data_AF-A0A3L6PWN4-F1
#
_entry.id   AF-A0A3L6PWN4-F1
#
_cell.length_a   1.000
_cell.length_b   1.000
_cell.length_c   1.000
_cell.angle_alpha   90.00
_cell.angle_beta   90.00
_cell.angle_gamma   90.00
#
_symmetry.space_group_name_H-M   'P 1'
#
loop_
_entity.id
_entity.type
_entity.pdbx_description
1 polymer ?
#
loop_
_entity_poly.entity_id
_entity_poly.type
_entity_poly.pdbx_seq_one_letter_code
_entity_poly.pdbx_strand_id
1 'polypeptide(L)'
;MAAAIACRKRSATPFLDEVFPAPPHLAKRGRFSPCPGVAAAAQLASDRLDALRRVFPDSSPGEVEACFAASGRDVHTTVEACRARQRQAREREAAAARVASAAARTDGDGMEECAGVLVEQMSAAADAADARGLASWILKLVEGAVANRAAASAEAQAAALREENAALKARAEELARDNGVLRRGVAAQHRRQEELERDNGVLKRGVAALHRRQEETERAAEELRKKVAELTAANYALGVQARGADSCRFQVFRSPDVF
;
A
#
# COMPACT_ATOMS: atom_id res chain seq x y z
N MET A 1 -13.90 -14.28 56.55
CA MET A 1 -13.19 -13.16 57.21
C MET A 1 -13.98 -11.91 56.84
N ALA A 2 -14.86 -11.39 57.71
CA ALA A 2 -14.56 -10.47 58.82
C ALA A 2 -14.00 -9.13 58.28
N ALA A 3 -14.85 -8.11 58.05
CA ALA A 3 -15.29 -7.04 58.98
C ALA A 3 -14.39 -5.79 58.84
N ALA A 4 -14.81 -4.53 58.97
CA ALA A 4 -16.01 -3.85 59.51
C ALA A 4 -16.50 -2.74 58.53
N ILE A 5 -17.76 -2.24 58.43
CA ILE A 5 -18.75 -1.75 59.43
C ILE A 5 -18.26 -0.41 60.07
N ALA A 6 -18.98 0.73 60.13
CA ALA A 6 -20.41 1.11 59.97
C ALA A 6 -20.58 2.55 59.40
N CYS A 7 -21.68 2.93 58.72
CA CYS A 7 -22.86 3.71 59.21
C CYS A 7 -22.62 5.19 59.66
N ARG A 8 -23.55 6.16 59.57
CA ARG A 8 -24.93 6.22 59.02
C ARG A 8 -25.37 7.69 58.74
N LYS A 9 -26.12 7.87 57.64
CA LYS A 9 -27.34 8.70 57.42
C LYS A 9 -27.77 9.82 58.41
N ARG A 10 -27.97 11.00 57.81
CA ARG A 10 -29.21 11.86 57.75
C ARG A 10 -29.63 12.80 58.91
N SER A 11 -29.57 14.10 58.57
CA SER A 11 -30.66 15.11 58.53
C SER A 11 -31.24 15.78 59.79
N ALA A 12 -31.29 17.11 59.67
CA ALA A 12 -32.35 18.05 60.09
C ALA A 12 -32.47 18.53 61.56
N THR A 13 -32.45 19.87 61.65
CA THR A 13 -32.79 20.84 62.72
C THR A 13 -34.23 20.67 63.26
N PRO A 14 -34.63 21.16 64.48
CA PRO A 14 -34.74 22.63 64.75
C PRO A 14 -34.70 23.13 66.23
N PHE A 15 -34.74 24.48 66.43
CA PHE A 15 -35.53 25.33 67.38
C PHE A 15 -35.76 24.85 68.86
N LEU A 16 -35.71 25.64 69.97
CA LEU A 16 -35.87 27.09 70.29
C LEU A 16 -35.25 27.49 71.68
N ASP A 17 -35.16 28.82 71.94
CA ASP A 17 -35.26 29.60 73.23
C ASP A 17 -34.43 29.22 74.49
N GLU A 18 -34.14 30.08 75.50
CA GLU A 18 -34.53 31.46 75.92
C GLU A 18 -33.24 32.33 76.18
N VAL A 19 -33.11 33.64 75.90
CA VAL A 19 -33.77 34.89 76.38
C VAL A 19 -33.24 35.47 77.73
N PHE A 20 -32.20 36.34 77.63
CA PHE A 20 -31.99 37.64 78.32
C PHE A 20 -31.85 37.74 79.88
N PRO A 21 -31.08 38.72 80.43
CA PRO A 21 -31.28 40.19 80.31
C PRO A 21 -30.03 41.03 79.94
N ALA A 22 -30.23 42.36 79.80
CA ALA A 22 -29.33 43.30 79.14
C ALA A 22 -28.81 44.46 80.08
N PRO A 23 -28.30 45.63 79.60
CA PRO A 23 -27.01 46.22 80.01
C PRO A 23 -27.23 47.44 80.99
N PRO A 24 -26.30 48.40 81.30
CA PRO A 24 -25.33 49.16 80.46
C PRO A 24 -23.85 48.93 80.94
N HIS A 25 -22.79 49.77 80.80
CA HIS A 25 -22.59 51.15 80.30
C HIS A 25 -21.17 51.39 79.70
N LEU A 26 -21.01 52.52 78.99
CA LEU A 26 -19.81 53.39 78.89
C LEU A 26 -18.38 52.80 78.87
N ALA A 27 -17.81 52.59 77.68
CA ALA A 27 -16.43 53.04 77.36
C ALA A 27 -16.13 53.11 75.85
N LYS A 28 -15.86 54.33 75.37
CA LYS A 28 -15.00 54.68 74.22
C LYS A 28 -15.14 53.86 72.91
N ARG A 29 -15.95 54.42 72.00
CA ARG A 29 -15.85 54.19 70.55
C ARG A 29 -14.41 54.39 70.06
N GLY A 30 -13.73 53.31 69.70
CA GLY A 30 -12.69 53.34 68.68
C GLY A 30 -13.35 53.45 67.30
N ARG A 31 -13.76 54.67 66.88
CA ARG A 31 -14.20 54.87 65.49
C ARG A 31 -12.97 54.81 64.58
N PHE A 32 -12.60 53.61 64.12
CA PHE A 32 -12.05 53.52 62.77
C PHE A 32 -13.19 53.87 61.82
N SER A 33 -13.30 55.16 61.50
CA SER A 33 -13.97 55.54 60.26
C SER A 33 -13.20 54.86 59.14
N PRO A 34 -13.84 54.06 58.27
CA PRO A 34 -13.25 53.80 56.98
C PRO A 34 -13.04 55.18 56.35
N CYS A 35 -11.79 55.55 56.06
CA CYS A 35 -11.55 56.73 55.26
C CYS A 35 -12.24 56.46 53.90
N PRO A 36 -13.21 57.27 53.45
CA PRO A 36 -13.96 56.97 52.22
C PRO A 36 -13.04 56.81 51.01
N GLY A 37 -11.85 57.43 51.05
CA GLY A 37 -10.80 57.25 50.05
C GLY A 37 -10.26 55.82 49.88
N VAL A 38 -10.28 54.95 50.90
CA VAL A 38 -9.75 53.58 50.76
C VAL A 38 -10.73 52.66 50.02
N ALA A 39 -12.02 52.75 50.35
CA ALA A 39 -13.07 52.03 49.64
C ALA A 39 -13.21 52.53 48.18
N ALA A 40 -13.22 53.87 47.99
CA ALA A 40 -13.27 54.47 46.67
C ALA A 40 -12.02 54.14 45.82
N ALA A 41 -10.81 54.11 46.40
CA ALA A 41 -9.61 53.70 45.68
C ALA A 41 -9.60 52.22 45.29
N ALA A 42 -10.17 51.33 46.12
CA ALA A 42 -10.36 49.93 45.77
C ALA A 42 -11.36 49.76 44.62
N GLN A 43 -12.47 50.51 44.65
CA GLN A 43 -13.47 50.52 43.57
C GLN A 43 -12.87 51.06 42.25
N LEU A 44 -12.18 52.20 42.28
CA LEU A 44 -11.47 52.74 41.10
C LEU A 44 -10.42 51.77 40.53
N ALA A 45 -9.76 50.96 41.37
CA ALA A 45 -8.81 49.96 40.90
C ALA A 45 -9.49 48.81 40.15
N SER A 46 -10.67 48.35 40.63
CA SER A 46 -11.50 47.36 39.93
C SER A 46 -12.04 47.91 38.61
N ASP A 47 -12.60 49.12 38.60
CA ASP A 47 -13.16 49.76 37.39
C ASP A 47 -12.10 49.91 36.29
N ARG A 48 -10.85 50.25 36.66
CA ARG A 48 -9.70 50.33 35.75
C ARG A 48 -9.29 48.97 35.18
N LEU A 49 -9.32 47.92 36.01
CA LEU A 49 -9.02 46.55 35.57
C LEU A 49 -10.09 46.04 34.59
N ASP A 50 -11.37 46.31 34.87
CA ASP A 50 -12.47 45.95 33.97
C ASP A 50 -12.45 46.75 32.65
N ALA A 51 -11.98 48.00 32.68
CA ALA A 51 -11.69 48.74 31.45
C ALA A 51 -10.55 48.10 30.64
N LEU A 52 -9.45 47.66 31.30
CA LEU A 52 -8.34 46.97 30.65
C LEU A 52 -8.76 45.64 30.01
N ARG A 53 -9.57 44.82 30.70
CA ARG A 53 -10.14 43.57 30.16
C ARG A 53 -10.95 43.81 28.88
N ARG A 54 -11.66 44.94 28.75
CA ARG A 54 -12.39 45.31 27.53
C ARG A 54 -11.48 45.73 26.37
N VAL A 55 -10.29 46.26 26.66
CA VAL A 55 -9.28 46.65 25.64
C VAL A 55 -8.50 45.44 25.12
N PHE A 56 -8.42 44.37 25.92
CA PHE A 56 -7.71 43.13 25.57
C PHE A 56 -8.63 41.89 25.66
N PRO A 57 -9.68 41.80 24.82
CA PRO A 57 -10.64 40.69 24.89
C PRO A 57 -10.01 39.33 24.55
N ASP A 58 -8.96 39.31 23.73
CA ASP A 58 -8.26 38.10 23.29
C ASP A 58 -7.20 37.61 24.28
N SER A 59 -6.96 38.34 25.37
CA SER A 59 -5.98 37.97 26.41
C SER A 59 -6.70 37.42 27.64
N SER A 60 -6.11 36.44 28.31
CA SER A 60 -6.76 35.87 29.48
C SER A 60 -6.85 36.92 30.60
N PRO A 61 -7.95 36.95 31.40
CA PRO A 61 -8.11 37.96 32.44
C PRO A 61 -6.96 37.95 33.45
N GLY A 62 -6.40 36.77 33.76
CA GLY A 62 -5.25 36.62 34.64
C GLY A 62 -3.95 37.23 34.09
N GLU A 63 -3.73 37.25 32.78
CA GLU A 63 -2.56 37.92 32.18
C GLU A 63 -2.68 39.44 32.27
N VAL A 64 -3.87 39.99 32.02
CA VAL A 64 -4.16 41.42 32.15
C VAL A 64 -4.01 41.86 33.61
N GLU A 65 -4.49 41.05 34.56
CA GLU A 65 -4.29 41.24 36.00
C GLU A 65 -2.82 41.20 36.42
N ALA A 66 -2.04 40.24 35.90
CA ALA A 66 -0.62 40.12 36.19
C ALA A 66 0.17 41.32 35.65
N CYS A 67 -0.15 41.81 34.44
CA CYS A 67 0.40 43.06 33.92
C CYS A 67 0.01 44.25 34.82
N PHE A 68 -1.27 44.37 35.20
CA PHE A 68 -1.74 45.48 36.05
C PHE A 68 -1.08 45.52 37.44
N ALA A 69 -0.85 44.35 38.04
CA ALA A 69 -0.12 44.22 39.29
C ALA A 69 1.37 44.59 39.13
N ALA A 70 2.04 44.11 38.08
CA ALA A 70 3.44 44.40 37.81
C ALA A 70 3.70 45.88 37.47
N SER A 71 2.76 46.52 36.77
CA SER A 71 2.78 47.95 36.39
C SER A 71 2.34 48.91 37.51
N GLY A 72 2.32 48.46 38.77
CA GLY A 72 1.98 49.33 39.91
C GLY A 72 0.54 49.86 39.90
N ARG A 73 -0.39 49.20 39.19
CA ARG A 73 -1.78 49.63 38.94
C ARG A 73 -1.94 50.92 38.11
N ASP A 74 -0.91 51.33 37.37
CA ASP A 74 -1.07 52.34 36.32
C ASP A 74 -1.62 51.72 35.02
N VAL A 75 -2.62 52.37 34.42
CA VAL A 75 -3.34 51.85 33.26
C VAL A 75 -2.49 51.95 31.99
N HIS A 76 -1.70 53.02 31.84
CA HIS A 76 -0.96 53.28 30.60
C HIS A 76 0.19 52.29 30.42
N THR A 77 1.04 52.15 31.44
CA THR A 77 2.12 51.16 31.48
C THR A 77 1.60 49.73 31.39
N THR A 78 0.41 49.43 31.95
CA THR A 78 -0.24 48.12 31.77
C THR A 78 -0.63 47.86 30.32
N VAL A 79 -1.22 48.85 29.62
CA VAL A 79 -1.55 48.74 28.19
C VAL A 79 -0.30 48.48 27.35
N GLU A 80 0.81 49.14 27.66
CA GLU A 80 2.09 48.93 26.97
C GLU A 80 2.67 47.54 27.26
N ALA A 81 2.69 47.11 28.52
CA ALA A 81 3.15 45.77 28.91
C ALA A 81 2.33 44.64 28.27
N CYS A 82 0.99 44.76 28.24
CA CYS A 82 0.11 43.82 27.54
C CYS A 82 0.41 43.76 26.03
N ARG A 83 0.56 44.92 25.37
CA ARG A 83 0.88 45.00 23.94
C ARG A 83 2.27 44.43 23.63
N ALA A 84 3.25 44.64 24.50
CA ALA A 84 4.59 44.06 24.37
C ALA A 84 4.54 42.52 24.47
N ARG A 85 3.82 41.97 25.46
CA ARG A 85 3.60 40.52 25.59
C ARG A 85 2.88 39.93 24.38
N GLN A 86 1.85 40.58 23.85
CA GLN A 86 1.15 40.11 22.64
C GLN A 86 2.06 40.09 21.41
N ARG A 87 2.96 41.07 21.25
CA ARG A 87 3.97 41.04 20.17
C ARG A 87 4.93 39.86 20.34
N GLN A 88 5.50 39.69 21.53
CA GLN A 88 6.40 38.58 21.83
C GLN A 88 5.74 37.20 21.65
N ALA A 89 4.46 37.06 21.98
CA ALA A 89 3.68 35.85 21.75
C ALA A 89 3.53 35.55 20.24
N ARG A 90 3.18 36.56 19.43
CA ARG A 90 3.08 36.44 17.97
C ARG A 90 4.43 36.17 17.31
N GLU A 91 5.50 36.77 17.81
CA GLU A 91 6.88 36.52 17.35
C GLU A 91 7.31 35.08 17.64
N ARG A 92 6.98 34.54 18.83
CA ARG A 92 7.18 33.12 19.17
C ARG A 92 6.32 32.19 18.31
N GLU A 93 5.06 32.52 18.07
CA GLU A 93 4.19 31.73 17.19
C GLU A 93 4.73 31.72 15.74
N ALA A 94 5.17 32.87 15.22
CA ALA A 94 5.79 32.98 13.90
C ALA A 94 7.14 32.25 13.82
N ALA A 95 7.96 32.29 14.88
CA ALA A 95 9.19 31.50 14.97
C ALA A 95 8.89 29.99 14.98
N ALA A 96 7.87 29.55 15.73
CA ALA A 96 7.44 28.15 15.74
C ALA A 96 6.89 27.70 14.39
N ALA A 97 6.13 28.55 13.69
CA ALA A 97 5.66 28.29 12.34
C ALA A 97 6.81 28.16 11.34
N ARG A 98 7.80 29.07 11.37
CA ARG A 98 9.02 28.99 10.56
C ARG A 98 9.79 27.69 10.81
N VAL A 99 10.04 27.36 12.08
CA VAL A 99 10.72 26.10 12.47
C VAL A 99 9.94 24.88 12.00
N ALA A 100 8.62 24.87 12.14
CA ALA A 100 7.79 23.76 11.66
C ALA A 100 7.83 23.61 10.13
N SER A 101 7.72 24.71 9.38
CA SER A 101 7.83 24.65 7.91
C SER A 101 9.22 24.24 7.45
N ALA A 102 10.27 24.74 8.11
CA ALA A 102 11.66 24.48 7.76
C ALA A 102 12.09 23.04 8.07
N ALA A 103 11.77 22.53 9.27
CA ALA A 103 12.05 21.15 9.67
C ALA A 103 11.19 20.10 8.92
N ALA A 104 10.08 20.52 8.31
CA ALA A 104 9.29 19.72 7.39
C ALA A 104 9.94 19.58 5.99
N ARG A 105 10.90 20.42 5.62
CA ARG A 105 11.64 20.28 4.35
C ARG A 105 12.65 19.12 4.42
N THR A 106 13.06 18.65 3.24
CA THR A 106 14.07 17.58 3.08
C THR A 106 15.37 18.07 2.48
N ASP A 107 15.46 19.37 2.18
CA ASP A 107 16.68 20.06 1.76
C ASP A 107 17.57 20.39 2.97
N GLY A 108 18.86 20.67 2.72
CA GLY A 108 19.78 21.11 3.78
C GLY A 108 19.36 22.48 4.35
N ASP A 109 18.88 23.33 3.46
CA ASP A 109 18.37 24.69 3.68
C ASP A 109 17.27 24.75 4.77
N GLY A 110 16.47 23.70 4.96
CA GLY A 110 15.48 23.60 6.04
C GLY A 110 16.11 23.52 7.44
N MET A 111 17.23 22.81 7.58
CA MET A 111 17.95 22.75 8.85
C MET A 111 18.78 24.03 9.09
N GLU A 112 19.29 24.65 8.03
CA GLU A 112 19.96 25.95 8.10
C GLU A 112 19.01 27.06 8.56
N GLU A 113 17.79 27.12 8.02
CA GLU A 113 16.76 28.07 8.49
C GLU A 113 16.40 27.83 9.98
N CYS A 114 16.25 26.57 10.39
CA CYS A 114 16.03 26.22 11.80
C CYS A 114 17.17 26.69 12.72
N ALA A 115 18.43 26.58 12.28
CA ALA A 115 19.59 27.10 12.98
C ALA A 115 19.61 28.64 13.00
N GLY A 116 19.18 29.29 11.91
CA GLY A 116 18.98 30.74 11.85
C GLY A 116 17.97 31.23 12.89
N VAL A 117 16.78 30.63 12.94
CA VAL A 117 15.74 30.98 13.93
C VAL A 117 16.22 30.71 15.36
N LEU A 118 16.98 29.64 15.59
CA LEU A 118 17.61 29.37 16.88
C LEU A 118 18.55 30.51 17.31
N VAL A 119 19.44 30.95 16.43
CA VAL A 119 20.38 32.06 16.71
C VAL A 119 19.63 33.38 16.90
N GLU A 120 18.65 33.70 16.04
CA GLU A 120 17.79 34.88 16.20
C GLU A 120 17.17 34.94 17.61
N GLN A 121 16.48 33.88 18.02
CA GLN A 121 15.78 33.84 19.31
C GLN A 121 16.75 33.84 20.50
N MET A 122 17.89 33.15 20.41
CA MET A 122 18.93 33.21 21.45
C MET A 122 19.58 34.60 21.56
N SER A 123 19.72 35.33 20.45
CA SER A 123 20.29 36.68 20.45
C SER A 123 19.32 37.75 21.01
N ALA A 124 18.02 37.48 20.95
CA ALA A 124 16.96 38.33 21.50
C ALA A 124 16.61 38.00 22.98
N ALA A 125 17.28 37.02 23.58
CA ALA A 125 17.04 36.59 24.95
C ALA A 125 17.50 37.63 25.98
N ALA A 126 16.79 37.72 27.11
CA ALA A 126 17.12 38.70 28.15
C ALA A 126 18.38 38.33 28.95
N ASP A 127 18.65 37.03 29.11
CA ASP A 127 19.82 36.49 29.81
C ASP A 127 20.19 35.07 29.32
N ALA A 128 21.26 34.51 29.87
CA ALA A 128 21.78 33.20 29.49
C ALA A 128 20.88 32.01 29.89
N ALA A 129 19.94 32.18 30.82
CA ALA A 129 18.95 31.16 31.18
C ALA A 129 17.74 31.21 30.23
N ASP A 130 17.26 32.41 29.89
CA ASP A 130 16.23 32.62 28.86
C ASP A 130 16.70 32.11 27.49
N ALA A 131 17.95 32.40 27.10
CA ALA A 131 18.56 31.88 25.87
C ALA A 131 18.56 30.33 25.82
N ARG A 132 18.86 29.66 26.94
CA ARG A 132 18.80 28.19 27.06
C ARG A 132 17.36 27.67 27.01
N GLY A 133 16.41 28.41 27.58
CA GLY A 133 14.98 28.10 27.50
C GLY A 133 14.45 28.14 26.07
N LEU A 134 14.74 29.23 25.36
CA LEU A 134 14.39 29.41 23.94
C LEU A 134 15.07 28.35 23.06
N ALA A 135 16.35 28.05 23.30
CA ALA A 135 17.06 27.00 22.59
C ALA A 135 16.42 25.62 22.80
N SER A 136 16.11 25.24 24.05
CA SER A 136 15.45 23.98 24.36
C SER A 136 14.05 23.89 23.73
N TRP A 137 13.31 24.99 23.67
CA TRP A 137 12.00 25.05 23.04
C TRP A 137 12.07 24.88 21.52
N ILE A 138 12.98 25.57 20.84
CA ILE A 138 13.17 25.43 19.38
C ILE A 138 13.64 24.01 19.03
N LEU A 139 14.60 23.45 19.77
CA LEU A 139 15.08 22.09 19.53
C LEU A 139 13.96 21.05 19.69
N LYS A 140 13.03 21.22 20.64
CA LYS A 140 11.85 20.35 20.78
C LYS A 140 10.86 20.50 19.61
N LEU A 141 10.71 21.70 19.06
CA LEU A 141 9.90 21.92 17.86
C LEU A 141 10.52 21.23 16.63
N VAL A 142 11.84 21.34 16.45
CA VAL A 142 12.58 20.64 15.40
C VAL A 142 12.45 19.11 15.57
N GLU A 143 12.66 18.59 16.79
CA GLU A 143 12.53 17.17 17.11
C GLU A 143 11.14 16.63 16.75
N GLY A 144 10.07 17.31 17.19
CA GLY A 144 8.70 16.93 16.88
C GLY A 144 8.36 17.00 15.38
N ALA A 145 8.81 18.05 14.69
CA ALA A 145 8.58 18.21 13.25
C ALA A 145 9.33 17.14 12.43
N VAL A 146 10.59 16.85 12.77
CA VAL A 146 11.40 15.80 12.14
C VAL A 146 10.82 14.41 12.41
N ALA A 147 10.36 14.13 13.63
CA ALA A 147 9.71 12.86 13.98
C ALA A 147 8.41 12.65 13.18
N ASN A 148 7.56 13.68 13.09
CA ASN A 148 6.33 13.63 12.28
C ASN A 148 6.63 13.43 10.79
N ARG A 149 7.62 14.13 10.24
CA ARG A 149 8.10 13.96 8.86
C ARG A 149 8.62 12.55 8.61
N ALA A 150 9.39 11.99 9.54
CA ALA A 150 9.91 10.62 9.44
C ALA A 150 8.78 9.58 9.47
N ALA A 151 7.78 9.75 10.35
CA ALA A 151 6.60 8.90 10.40
C ALA A 151 5.80 8.93 9.09
N ALA A 152 5.47 10.13 8.58
CA ALA A 152 4.75 10.29 7.31
C ALA A 152 5.52 9.70 6.11
N SER A 153 6.86 9.85 6.09
CA SER A 153 7.71 9.24 5.06
C SER A 153 7.71 7.71 5.13
N ALA A 154 7.79 7.14 6.34
CA ALA A 154 7.73 5.70 6.54
C ALA A 154 6.35 5.11 6.15
N GLU A 155 5.25 5.81 6.46
CA GLU A 155 3.91 5.43 6.04
C GLU A 155 3.76 5.44 4.52
N ALA A 156 4.24 6.50 3.84
CA ALA A 156 4.22 6.59 2.37
C ALA A 156 5.06 5.48 1.71
N GLN A 157 6.26 5.20 2.21
CA GLN A 157 7.09 4.08 1.74
C GLN A 157 6.41 2.73 1.96
N ALA A 158 5.80 2.53 3.14
CA ALA A 158 5.10 1.30 3.46
C ALA A 158 3.78 1.14 2.66
N ALA A 159 3.18 2.23 2.17
CA ALA A 159 2.06 2.17 1.22
C ALA A 159 2.56 1.74 -0.17
N ALA A 160 3.60 2.40 -0.71
CA ALA A 160 4.20 2.07 -2.00
C ALA A 160 4.67 0.60 -2.07
N LEU A 161 5.36 0.11 -1.03
CA LEU A 161 5.80 -1.28 -0.95
C LEU A 161 4.63 -2.28 -0.91
N ARG A 162 3.47 -1.91 -0.34
CA ARG A 162 2.27 -2.77 -0.36
C ARG A 162 1.65 -2.83 -1.75
N GLU A 163 1.61 -1.70 -2.46
CA GLU A 163 1.12 -1.63 -3.85
C GLU A 163 2.01 -2.45 -4.80
N GLU A 164 3.34 -2.28 -4.71
CA GLU A 164 4.30 -3.07 -5.48
C GLU A 164 4.14 -4.58 -5.21
N ASN A 165 4.03 -4.98 -3.94
CA ASN A 165 3.79 -6.38 -3.58
C ASN A 165 2.47 -6.92 -4.12
N ALA A 166 1.41 -6.11 -4.22
CA ALA A 166 0.14 -6.50 -4.81
C ALA A 166 0.27 -6.69 -6.34
N ALA A 167 0.95 -5.77 -7.03
CA ALA A 167 1.21 -5.85 -8.47
C ALA A 167 2.10 -7.06 -8.83
N LEU A 168 3.16 -7.33 -8.05
CA LEU A 168 4.03 -8.49 -8.24
C LEU A 168 3.29 -9.81 -8.03
N LYS A 169 2.39 -9.88 -7.03
CA LYS A 169 1.53 -11.07 -6.84
C LYS A 169 0.57 -11.29 -8.00
N ALA A 170 -0.11 -10.24 -8.48
CA ALA A 170 -1.01 -10.34 -9.62
C ALA A 170 -0.28 -10.87 -10.88
N ARG A 171 0.91 -10.34 -11.16
CA ARG A 171 1.78 -10.79 -12.26
C ARG A 171 2.28 -12.23 -12.09
N ALA A 172 2.60 -12.64 -10.87
CA ALA A 172 3.00 -14.03 -10.59
C ALA A 172 1.84 -15.02 -10.83
N GLU A 173 0.60 -14.65 -10.47
CA GLU A 173 -0.57 -15.46 -10.78
C GLU A 173 -0.88 -15.54 -12.29
N GLU A 174 -0.72 -14.44 -13.03
CA GLU A 174 -0.85 -14.41 -14.49
C GLU A 174 0.14 -15.37 -15.16
N LEU A 175 1.43 -15.28 -14.81
CA LEU A 175 2.46 -16.20 -15.29
C LEU A 175 2.17 -17.67 -14.92
N ALA A 176 1.56 -17.92 -13.75
CA ALA A 176 1.14 -19.27 -13.36
C ALA A 176 -0.02 -19.80 -14.22
N ARG A 177 -1.00 -18.94 -14.58
CA ARG A 177 -2.10 -19.28 -15.51
C ARG A 177 -1.54 -19.61 -16.90
N ASP A 178 -0.64 -18.77 -17.42
CA ASP A 178 0.02 -18.97 -18.72
C ASP A 178 0.87 -20.24 -18.74
N ASN A 179 1.66 -20.51 -17.71
CA ASN A 179 2.40 -21.76 -17.58
C ASN A 179 1.46 -22.97 -17.61
N GLY A 180 0.28 -22.85 -17.00
CA GLY A 180 -0.79 -23.85 -17.08
C GLY A 180 -1.34 -24.04 -18.50
N VAL A 181 -1.54 -22.96 -19.27
CA VAL A 181 -1.94 -23.02 -20.69
C VAL A 181 -0.87 -23.72 -21.53
N LEU A 182 0.40 -23.30 -21.38
CA LEU A 182 1.53 -23.86 -22.10
C LEU A 182 1.72 -25.35 -21.82
N ARG A 183 1.65 -25.79 -20.56
CA ARG A 183 1.71 -27.22 -20.18
C ARG A 183 0.61 -28.04 -20.87
N ARG A 184 -0.62 -27.52 -20.96
CA ARG A 184 -1.72 -28.19 -21.68
C ARG A 184 -1.45 -28.24 -23.19
N GLY A 185 -0.92 -27.17 -23.77
CA GLY A 185 -0.52 -27.12 -25.18
C GLY A 185 0.56 -28.16 -25.53
N VAL A 186 1.63 -28.22 -24.73
CA VAL A 186 2.72 -29.20 -24.87
C VAL A 186 2.20 -30.63 -24.72
N ALA A 187 1.35 -30.91 -23.73
CA ALA A 187 0.75 -32.23 -23.56
C ALA A 187 -0.15 -32.64 -24.75
N ALA A 188 -0.90 -31.69 -25.33
CA ALA A 188 -1.68 -31.95 -26.54
C ALA A 188 -0.79 -32.17 -27.78
N GLN A 189 0.32 -31.44 -27.90
CA GLN A 189 1.30 -31.65 -28.97
C GLN A 189 1.98 -33.02 -28.88
N HIS A 190 2.36 -33.47 -27.68
CA HIS A 190 2.93 -34.80 -27.46
C HIS A 190 1.97 -35.91 -27.91
N ARG A 191 0.69 -35.84 -27.54
CA ARG A 191 -0.33 -36.81 -27.96
C ARG A 191 -0.46 -36.89 -29.48
N ARG A 192 -0.53 -35.73 -30.16
CA ARG A 192 -0.57 -35.67 -31.63
C ARG A 192 0.68 -36.27 -32.28
N GLN A 193 1.85 -36.09 -31.67
CA GLN A 193 3.09 -36.70 -32.16
C GLN A 193 3.03 -38.23 -32.03
N GLU A 194 2.60 -38.77 -30.88
CA GLU A 194 2.42 -40.21 -30.70
C GLU A 194 1.39 -40.80 -31.68
N GLU A 195 0.30 -40.08 -31.98
CA GLU A 195 -0.69 -40.46 -32.99
C GLU A 195 -0.05 -40.57 -34.39
N LEU A 196 0.71 -39.55 -34.82
CA LEU A 196 1.44 -39.56 -36.09
C LEU A 196 2.49 -40.68 -36.16
N GLU A 197 3.17 -40.99 -35.06
CA GLU A 197 4.13 -42.10 -34.97
C GLU A 197 3.43 -43.47 -35.11
N ARG A 198 2.25 -43.64 -34.50
CA ARG A 198 1.40 -44.85 -34.66
C ARG A 198 0.94 -45.01 -36.10
N ASP A 199 0.42 -43.95 -36.71
CA ASP A 199 -0.07 -43.95 -38.09
C ASP A 199 1.07 -44.22 -39.08
N ASN A 200 2.25 -43.62 -38.88
CA ASN A 200 3.44 -43.92 -39.66
C ASN A 200 3.84 -45.41 -39.56
N GLY A 201 3.70 -46.01 -38.37
CA GLY A 201 3.87 -47.44 -38.15
C GLY A 201 2.84 -48.30 -38.90
N VAL A 202 1.57 -47.89 -38.95
CA VAL A 202 0.51 -48.56 -39.75
C VAL A 202 0.84 -48.47 -41.24
N LEU A 203 1.18 -47.28 -41.74
CA LEU A 203 1.54 -47.04 -43.15
C LEU A 203 2.74 -47.89 -43.58
N LYS A 204 3.81 -47.94 -42.79
CA LYS A 204 4.99 -48.80 -43.05
C LYS A 204 4.62 -50.28 -43.18
N ARG A 205 3.74 -50.80 -42.31
CA ARG A 205 3.23 -52.18 -42.41
C ARG A 205 2.36 -52.39 -43.65
N GLY A 206 1.52 -51.41 -43.99
CA GLY A 206 0.69 -51.43 -45.21
C GLY A 206 1.53 -51.48 -46.49
N VAL A 207 2.55 -50.62 -46.60
CA VAL A 207 3.49 -50.62 -47.74
C VAL A 207 4.23 -51.96 -47.86
N ALA A 208 4.72 -52.51 -46.75
CA ALA A 208 5.38 -53.82 -46.77
C ALA A 208 4.43 -54.97 -47.19
N ALA A 209 3.16 -54.91 -46.81
CA ALA A 209 2.14 -55.89 -47.24
C ALA A 209 1.77 -55.75 -48.72
N LEU A 210 1.72 -54.53 -49.25
CA LEU A 210 1.50 -54.26 -50.68
C LEU A 210 2.66 -54.80 -51.52
N HIS A 211 3.92 -54.55 -51.09
CA HIS A 211 5.11 -55.05 -51.79
C HIS A 211 5.11 -56.59 -51.91
N ARG A 212 4.79 -57.30 -50.82
CA ARG A 212 4.68 -58.78 -50.85
C ARG A 212 3.61 -59.27 -51.83
N ARG A 213 2.44 -58.62 -51.84
CA ARG A 213 1.36 -58.95 -52.79
C ARG A 213 1.78 -58.68 -54.24
N GLN A 214 2.53 -57.61 -54.49
CA GLN A 214 3.09 -57.31 -55.81
C GLN A 214 4.03 -58.44 -56.26
N GLU A 215 5.01 -58.82 -55.43
CA GLU A 215 5.90 -59.96 -55.71
C GLU A 215 5.13 -61.27 -55.97
N GLU A 216 4.09 -61.56 -55.18
CA GLU A 216 3.23 -62.74 -55.36
C GLU A 216 2.51 -62.71 -56.72
N THR A 217 1.95 -61.56 -57.11
CA THR A 217 1.29 -61.40 -58.43
C THR A 217 2.27 -61.47 -59.60
N GLU A 218 3.49 -60.96 -59.43
CA GLU A 218 4.56 -61.05 -60.44
C GLU A 218 4.99 -62.50 -60.65
N ARG A 219 5.25 -63.25 -59.57
CA ARG A 219 5.57 -64.69 -59.63
C ARG A 219 4.46 -65.49 -60.32
N ALA A 220 3.19 -65.25 -59.95
CA ALA A 220 2.05 -65.90 -60.58
C ALA A 220 1.92 -65.56 -62.08
N ALA A 221 2.18 -64.30 -62.46
CA ALA A 221 2.20 -63.88 -63.87
C ALA A 221 3.34 -64.53 -64.66
N GLU A 222 4.53 -64.71 -64.07
CA GLU A 222 5.64 -65.45 -64.67
C GLU A 222 5.33 -66.94 -64.85
N GLU A 223 4.70 -67.58 -63.87
CA GLU A 223 4.25 -68.98 -64.01
C GLU A 223 3.22 -69.15 -65.13
N LEU A 224 2.26 -68.23 -65.23
CA LEU A 224 1.28 -68.24 -66.33
C LEU A 224 1.96 -68.01 -67.69
N ARG A 225 2.94 -67.10 -67.78
CA ARG A 225 3.75 -66.90 -69.00
C ARG A 225 4.49 -68.17 -69.41
N LYS A 226 5.10 -68.89 -68.46
CA LYS A 226 5.77 -70.18 -68.72
C LYS A 226 4.80 -71.23 -69.26
N LYS A 227 3.65 -71.42 -68.59
CA LYS A 227 2.58 -72.34 -69.03
C LYS A 227 2.04 -72.00 -70.43
N VAL A 228 1.88 -70.72 -70.74
CA VAL A 228 1.49 -70.28 -72.10
C VAL A 228 2.56 -70.65 -73.13
N ALA A 229 3.85 -70.44 -72.84
CA ALA A 229 4.93 -70.83 -73.74
C ALA A 229 5.03 -72.35 -73.95
N GLU A 230 4.83 -73.14 -72.90
CA GLU A 230 4.77 -74.61 -72.98
C GLU A 230 3.60 -75.08 -73.85
N LEU A 231 2.40 -74.53 -73.63
CA LEU A 231 1.20 -74.86 -74.41
C LEU A 231 1.31 -74.41 -75.88
N THR A 232 1.94 -73.27 -76.18
CA THR A 232 2.16 -72.85 -77.58
C THR A 232 3.15 -73.77 -78.28
N ALA A 233 4.22 -74.21 -77.61
CA ALA A 233 5.16 -75.20 -78.15
C ALA A 233 4.50 -76.56 -78.40
N ALA A 234 3.67 -77.05 -77.46
CA ALA A 234 2.92 -78.29 -77.61
C ALA A 234 1.92 -78.22 -78.77
N ASN A 235 1.14 -77.14 -78.87
CA ASN A 235 0.21 -76.91 -79.99
C ASN A 235 0.94 -76.81 -81.34
N TYR A 236 2.10 -76.17 -81.39
CA TYR A 236 2.93 -76.14 -82.60
C TYR A 236 3.38 -77.55 -83.02
N ALA A 237 3.88 -78.36 -82.09
CA ALA A 237 4.31 -79.73 -82.36
C ALA A 237 3.15 -80.61 -82.87
N LEU A 238 1.98 -80.53 -82.24
CA LEU A 238 0.76 -81.22 -82.69
C LEU A 238 0.34 -80.75 -84.10
N GLY A 239 0.41 -79.45 -84.38
CA GLY A 239 0.11 -78.89 -85.70
C GLY A 239 1.12 -79.23 -86.80
N VAL A 240 2.34 -79.62 -86.44
CA VAL A 240 3.32 -80.22 -87.37
C VAL A 240 3.00 -81.71 -87.59
N GLN A 241 2.72 -82.46 -86.52
CA GLN A 241 2.34 -83.88 -86.60
C GLN A 241 1.09 -84.10 -87.45
N ALA A 242 0.04 -83.28 -87.28
CA ALA A 242 -1.18 -83.33 -88.09
C ALA A 242 -0.88 -83.13 -89.59
N ARG A 243 -0.10 -82.10 -89.94
CA ARG A 243 0.31 -81.85 -91.33
C ARG A 243 1.21 -82.94 -91.90
N GLY A 244 2.06 -83.56 -91.07
CA GLY A 244 2.85 -84.72 -91.45
C GLY A 244 1.97 -85.94 -91.75
N ALA A 245 1.01 -86.24 -90.88
CA ALA A 245 0.05 -87.33 -91.07
C ALA A 245 -0.81 -87.13 -92.32
N ASP A 246 -1.31 -85.91 -92.56
CA ASP A 246 -2.04 -85.57 -93.79
C ASP A 246 -1.13 -85.68 -95.03
N SER A 247 0.13 -85.22 -94.97
CA SER A 247 1.08 -85.37 -96.07
C SER A 247 1.34 -86.85 -96.42
N CYS A 248 1.53 -87.72 -95.42
CA CYS A 248 1.63 -89.16 -95.63
C CYS A 248 0.35 -89.73 -96.27
N ARG A 249 -0.83 -89.27 -95.82
CA ARG A 249 -2.14 -89.66 -96.38
C ARG A 249 -2.29 -89.31 -97.85
N PHE A 250 -1.77 -88.14 -98.27
CA PHE A 250 -1.76 -87.70 -99.67
C PHE A 250 -0.61 -88.30 -100.51
N GLN A 251 0.51 -88.71 -99.91
CA GLN A 251 1.60 -89.39 -100.61
C GLN A 251 1.20 -90.81 -101.07
N VAL A 252 0.34 -91.51 -100.32
CA VAL A 252 -0.23 -92.81 -100.73
C VAL A 252 -1.07 -92.70 -102.04
N PHE A 253 -1.49 -91.49 -102.42
CA PHE A 253 -2.23 -91.23 -103.67
C PHE A 253 -1.38 -90.62 -104.80
N ARG A 254 -0.06 -90.44 -104.62
CA ARG A 254 0.82 -90.06 -105.73
C ARG A 254 1.45 -91.29 -106.37
N SER A 255 0.84 -91.72 -107.47
CA SER A 255 1.48 -92.62 -108.43
C SER A 255 2.87 -92.08 -108.82
N PRO A 256 3.88 -92.94 -109.03
CA PRO A 256 5.09 -92.50 -109.71
C PRO A 256 4.74 -92.06 -111.14
N ASP A 257 5.37 -91.01 -111.65
CA ASP A 257 5.30 -90.66 -113.07
C ASP A 257 5.86 -91.81 -113.90
N VAL A 258 5.08 -92.30 -114.86
CA VAL A 258 5.49 -93.31 -115.84
C VAL A 258 5.21 -92.74 -117.24
N PHE A 259 6.18 -92.91 -118.14
CA PHE A 259 6.09 -92.62 -119.57
C PHE A 259 5.03 -93.49 -120.27
#